data_AF-A0A1F4A6M7-F1
#
_entry.id   AF-A0A1F4A6M7-F1
#
_cell.length_a   1.000
_cell.length_b   1.000
_cell.length_c   1.000
_cell.angle_alpha   90.00
_cell.angle_beta   90.00
_cell.angle_gamma   90.00
#
_symmetry.space_group_name_H-M   'P 1'
#
loop_
_entity.id
_entity.type
_entity.pdbx_description
1 polymer ?
#
loop_
_entity_poly.entity_id
_entity_poly.type
_entity_poly.pdbx_seq_one_letter_code
_entity_poly.pdbx_strand_id
1 'polypeptide(L)'
;MRSGKIRALAVSSAKRMAAFPEVPTLMERAVVGVEYESWYGLFAPAGTPRPVIERLHAELGKVVRDKAYGDEKLGKIGLDPFETPSPAAAAAFLRNFYGTLAVVVKKAGIKAD
;
A
#
# COMPACT_ATOMS: atom_id res chain seq x y z
N MET A 1 15.00 9.40 7.22
CA MET A 1 15.22 8.69 8.49
C MET A 1 16.68 8.29 8.69
N ARG A 2 17.27 7.48 7.80
CA ARG A 2 18.63 6.93 7.96
C ARG A 2 19.77 7.96 8.09
N SER A 3 19.60 9.17 7.56
CA SER A 3 20.58 10.26 7.68
C SER A 3 20.53 11.00 9.03
N GLY A 4 19.66 10.62 9.96
CA GLY A 4 19.49 11.27 11.26
C GLY A 4 18.79 12.63 11.25
N LYS A 5 18.54 13.20 10.05
CA LYS A 5 17.90 14.53 9.90
C LYS A 5 16.38 14.54 10.17
N ILE A 6 15.77 13.36 10.25
CA ILE A 6 14.32 13.19 10.48
C ILE A 6 14.15 12.07 11.50
N ARG A 7 13.36 12.33 12.55
CA ARG A 7 12.95 11.33 13.54
C ARG A 7 11.54 10.84 13.22
N ALA A 8 11.40 9.55 12.93
CA ALA A 8 10.09 8.92 12.82
C ALA A 8 9.48 8.69 14.21
N LEU A 9 8.20 9.00 14.36
CA LEU A 9 7.48 8.88 15.64
C LEU A 9 6.64 7.60 15.70
N ALA A 10 5.94 7.31 14.60
CA ALA A 10 5.18 6.10 14.41
C ALA A 10 4.95 5.84 12.91
N VAL A 11 4.66 4.59 12.56
CA VAL A 11 4.08 4.19 11.27
C VAL A 11 2.56 4.01 11.40
N SER A 12 1.81 4.29 10.33
CA SER A 12 0.35 4.12 10.28
C SER A 12 -0.10 2.73 9.80
N SER A 13 0.86 1.85 9.51
CA SER A 13 0.62 0.45 9.17
C SER A 13 0.19 -0.36 10.40
N ALA A 14 -0.52 -1.48 10.15
CA ALA A 14 -0.96 -2.38 11.23
C ALA A 14 0.22 -3.00 12.01
N LYS A 15 1.36 -3.16 11.33
CA LYS A 15 2.59 -3.75 11.86
C LYS A 15 3.77 -2.84 11.58
N ARG A 16 4.86 -3.01 12.34
CA ARG A 16 6.11 -2.30 12.06
C ARG A 16 6.66 -2.72 10.71
N MET A 17 7.23 -1.78 9.98
CA MET A 17 7.83 -2.03 8.68
C MET A 17 9.18 -2.69 8.84
N ALA A 18 9.50 -3.67 8.00
CA ALA A 18 10.79 -4.37 8.05
C ALA A 18 11.98 -3.40 7.78
N ALA A 19 11.74 -2.34 7.01
CA ALA A 19 12.72 -1.30 6.72
C ALA A 19 13.03 -0.38 7.92
N PHE A 20 12.15 -0.35 8.94
CA PHE A 20 12.21 0.53 10.13
C PHE A 20 11.69 -0.20 11.40
N PRO A 21 12.30 -1.32 11.81
CA PRO A 21 11.78 -2.16 12.91
C PRO A 21 11.75 -1.45 14.28
N GLU A 22 12.55 -0.39 14.44
CA GLU A 22 12.61 0.45 15.63
C GLU A 22 11.44 1.45 15.76
N VAL A 23 10.73 1.73 14.66
CA VAL A 23 9.64 2.71 14.63
C VAL A 23 8.33 1.99 15.01
N PRO A 24 7.64 2.40 16.09
CA PRO A 24 6.41 1.75 16.53
C PRO A 24 5.23 2.08 15.60
N THR A 25 4.16 1.30 15.67
CA THR A 25 2.89 1.65 15.02
C THR A 25 2.11 2.69 15.83
N LEU A 26 1.11 3.31 15.21
CA LEU A 26 0.14 4.16 15.91
C LEU A 26 -0.63 3.38 16.99
N MET A 27 -0.93 2.10 16.75
CA MET A 27 -1.60 1.23 17.73
C MET A 27 -0.76 0.99 18.97
N GLU A 28 0.56 0.77 18.82
CA GLU A 28 1.51 0.66 19.95
C GLU A 28 1.63 1.97 20.76
N ARG A 29 1.12 3.08 20.21
CA ARG A 29 1.02 4.39 20.87
C ARG A 29 -0.39 4.72 21.36
N ALA A 30 -1.26 3.71 21.49
CA ALA A 30 -2.64 3.84 21.95
C ALA A 30 -3.55 4.70 21.04
N VAL A 31 -3.16 4.92 19.78
CA VAL A 31 -4.03 5.51 18.75
C VAL A 31 -4.73 4.35 18.04
N VAL A 32 -5.92 4.00 18.54
CA VAL A 32 -6.69 2.84 18.09
C VAL A 32 -7.59 3.21 16.90
N GLY A 33 -7.77 2.28 15.96
CA GLY A 33 -8.67 2.44 14.81
C GLY A 33 -8.10 3.32 13.69
N VAL A 34 -6.82 3.68 13.77
CA VAL A 34 -6.10 4.40 12.72
C VAL A 34 -5.10 3.44 12.08
N GLU A 35 -5.52 2.85 10.97
CA GLU A 35 -4.67 2.09 10.06
C GLU A 35 -4.82 2.73 8.68
N TYR A 36 -3.71 3.17 8.11
CA TYR A 36 -3.71 3.77 6.79
C TYR A 36 -2.36 3.51 6.13
N GLU A 37 -2.37 2.63 5.14
CA GLU A 37 -1.19 2.32 4.34
C GLU A 37 -1.35 2.88 2.93
N SER A 38 -0.26 3.46 2.42
CA SER A 38 -0.20 3.83 1.01
C SER A 38 -0.07 2.56 0.16
N TRP A 39 -0.80 2.51 -0.94
CA TRP A 39 -0.81 1.37 -1.84
C TRP A 39 -0.50 1.82 -3.27
N TYR A 40 -0.05 0.87 -4.08
CA TYR A 40 0.19 1.06 -5.50
C TYR A 40 -0.64 0.04 -6.29
N GLY A 41 -1.16 0.46 -7.44
CA GLY A 41 -1.98 -0.40 -8.29
C GLY A 41 -1.62 -0.21 -9.75
N LEU A 42 -1.75 -1.29 -10.53
CA LEU A 42 -1.66 -1.26 -11.98
C LEU A 42 -3.08 -1.27 -12.57
N PHE A 43 -3.35 -0.31 -13.44
CA PHE A 43 -4.66 -0.12 -14.06
C PHE A 43 -4.56 -0.28 -15.58
N ALA A 44 -5.64 -0.75 -16.18
CA ALA A 44 -5.78 -0.85 -17.64
C ALA A 44 -7.09 -0.15 -18.07
N PRO A 45 -7.21 0.29 -19.33
CA PRO A 45 -8.43 0.91 -19.84
C PRO A 45 -9.68 0.05 -19.62
N ALA A 46 -10.82 0.71 -19.44
CA ALA A 46 -12.12 0.03 -19.37
C ALA A 46 -12.35 -0.78 -20.65
N GLY A 47 -12.87 -2.01 -20.50
CA GLY A 47 -13.08 -2.93 -21.63
C GLY A 47 -11.86 -3.72 -22.07
N THR A 48 -10.70 -3.57 -21.40
CA THR A 48 -9.53 -4.44 -21.67
C THR A 48 -9.92 -5.92 -21.56
N PRO A 49 -9.65 -6.76 -22.58
CA PRO A 49 -10.04 -8.16 -22.57
C PRO A 49 -9.47 -8.93 -21.38
N ARG A 50 -10.28 -9.83 -20.82
CA ARG A 50 -9.91 -10.63 -19.64
C ARG A 50 -8.56 -11.37 -19.80
N PRO A 51 -8.24 -12.01 -20.94
CA PRO A 51 -6.96 -12.67 -21.12
C PRO A 51 -5.75 -11.74 -21.03
N VAL A 52 -5.90 -10.46 -21.41
CA VAL A 52 -4.83 -9.46 -21.30
C VAL A 52 -4.58 -9.09 -19.84
N ILE A 53 -5.65 -8.91 -19.06
CA ILE A 53 -5.56 -8.64 -17.62
C ILE A 53 -4.89 -9.80 -16.89
N GLU A 54 -5.25 -11.04 -17.23
CA GLU A 54 -4.68 -12.24 -16.63
C GLU A 54 -3.19 -12.38 -16.96
N ARG A 55 -2.80 -12.10 -18.20
CA ARG A 55 -1.38 -12.08 -18.58
C ARG A 55 -0.61 -11.00 -17.82
N LEU A 56 -1.13 -9.77 -17.74
CA LEU A 56 -0.49 -8.68 -16.99
C LEU A 56 -0.33 -9.03 -15.50
N HIS A 57 -1.37 -9.61 -14.89
CA HIS A 57 -1.32 -10.07 -13.51
C HIS A 57 -0.25 -11.15 -13.30
N ALA A 58 -0.17 -12.12 -14.21
CA ALA A 58 0.81 -13.19 -14.14
C ALA A 58 2.26 -12.66 -14.23
N GLU A 59 2.53 -11.76 -15.18
CA GLU A 59 3.87 -11.16 -15.34
C GLU A 59 4.22 -10.25 -14.15
N LEU A 60 3.28 -9.45 -13.65
CA LEU A 60 3.49 -8.64 -12.46
C LEU A 60 3.84 -9.51 -11.25
N GLY A 61 3.15 -10.65 -11.07
CA GLY A 61 3.46 -11.61 -10.03
C GLY A 61 4.85 -12.23 -10.13
N LYS A 62 5.44 -12.32 -11.33
CA LYS A 62 6.84 -12.76 -11.48
C LYS A 62 7.81 -11.67 -11.01
N VAL A 63 7.59 -10.43 -11.43
CA VAL A 63 8.44 -9.28 -11.06
C VAL A 63 8.43 -9.03 -9.56
N VAL A 64 7.26 -9.09 -8.92
CA VAL A 64 7.12 -8.82 -7.48
C VAL A 64 7.78 -9.93 -6.63
N ARG A 65 7.79 -11.17 -7.11
CA ARG A 65 8.49 -12.29 -6.45
C ARG A 65 9.99 -12.34 -6.77
N ASP A 66 10.46 -11.51 -7.70
CA ASP A 66 11.88 -11.36 -7.94
C ASP A 66 12.51 -10.70 -6.70
N LYS A 67 13.34 -11.48 -6.00
CA LYS A 67 14.01 -11.05 -4.77
C LYS A 67 14.90 -9.83 -4.99
N ALA A 68 15.55 -9.71 -6.14
CA ALA A 68 16.37 -8.53 -6.46
C ALA A 68 15.49 -7.28 -6.59
N TYR A 69 14.30 -7.41 -7.18
CA TYR A 69 13.36 -6.30 -7.24
C TYR A 69 12.79 -5.94 -5.85
N GLY A 70 12.34 -6.93 -5.08
CA GLY A 70 11.77 -6.72 -3.74
C GLY A 70 12.77 -6.09 -2.76
N ASP A 71 13.95 -6.68 -2.63
CA ASP A 71 14.93 -6.23 -1.63
C ASP A 71 15.65 -4.94 -2.08
N GLU A 72 16.09 -4.88 -3.34
CA GLU A 72 16.98 -3.80 -3.76
C GLU A 72 16.25 -2.56 -4.25
N LYS A 73 14.99 -2.68 -4.68
CA LYS A 73 14.22 -1.54 -5.19
C LYS A 73 13.14 -1.13 -4.20
N LEU A 74 12.21 -2.04 -3.86
CA LEU A 74 11.08 -1.71 -2.99
C LEU A 74 11.52 -1.41 -1.54
N GLY A 75 12.34 -2.27 -0.95
CA GLY A 75 12.83 -2.06 0.42
C GLY A 75 13.61 -0.76 0.61
N LYS A 76 14.37 -0.31 -0.41
CA LYS A 76 15.12 0.96 -0.36
C LYS A 76 14.23 2.20 -0.33
N ILE A 77 13.05 2.14 -0.93
CA ILE A 77 12.07 3.23 -0.92
C ILE A 77 11.02 3.07 0.20
N GLY A 78 11.21 2.11 1.10
CA GLY A 78 10.31 1.88 2.22
C GLY A 78 8.98 1.26 1.79
N LEU A 79 8.99 0.42 0.76
CA LEU A 79 7.85 -0.41 0.39
C LEU A 79 8.15 -1.86 0.78
N ASP A 80 7.21 -2.47 1.49
CA ASP A 80 7.26 -3.91 1.72
C ASP A 80 6.82 -4.63 0.43
N PRO A 81 7.39 -5.82 0.11
CA PRO A 81 6.93 -6.63 -1.00
C PRO A 81 5.43 -6.89 -0.84
N PHE A 82 4.64 -6.41 -1.80
CA PHE A 82 3.19 -6.56 -1.75
C PHE A 82 2.78 -7.92 -2.31
N GLU A 83 1.72 -8.51 -1.77
CA GLU A 83 1.06 -9.61 -2.45
C GLU A 83 0.44 -9.10 -3.76
N THR A 84 0.50 -9.88 -4.83
CA THR A 84 -0.26 -9.59 -6.06
C THR A 84 -1.64 -10.26 -5.96
N PRO A 85 -2.67 -9.60 -5.37
CA PRO A 85 -4.00 -10.18 -5.24
C PRO A 85 -4.59 -10.47 -6.62
N SER A 86 -5.59 -11.35 -6.69
CA SER A 86 -6.31 -11.55 -7.95
C SER A 86 -6.90 -10.22 -8.47
N PRO A 87 -7.08 -10.04 -9.78
CA PRO A 87 -7.68 -8.82 -10.32
C PRO A 87 -9.05 -8.49 -9.70
N ALA A 88 -9.83 -9.52 -9.33
CA ALA A 88 -11.11 -9.33 -8.64
C ALA A 88 -10.93 -8.82 -7.20
N ALA A 89 -9.96 -9.36 -6.46
CA ALA A 89 -9.64 -8.91 -5.11
C ALA A 89 -9.07 -7.49 -5.11
N ALA A 90 -8.21 -7.14 -6.06
CA ALA A 90 -7.71 -5.77 -6.25
C ALA A 90 -8.86 -4.77 -6.50
N ALA A 91 -9.83 -5.14 -7.36
CA ALA A 91 -11.00 -4.32 -7.60
C ALA A 91 -11.90 -4.18 -6.36
N ALA A 92 -12.03 -5.23 -5.54
CA ALA A 92 -12.76 -5.17 -4.28
C ALA A 92 -12.08 -4.27 -3.25
N PHE A 93 -10.76 -4.37 -3.12
CA PHE A 93 -9.96 -3.48 -2.27
C PHE A 93 -10.20 -2.02 -2.63
N LEU A 94 -10.11 -1.66 -3.91
CA LEU A 94 -10.33 -0.29 -4.38
C LEU A 94 -11.72 0.25 -4.01
N ARG A 95 -12.78 -0.54 -4.24
CA ARG A 95 -14.14 -0.14 -3.88
C ARG A 95 -14.28 0.13 -2.38
N ASN A 96 -13.72 -0.75 -1.55
CA ASN A 96 -13.77 -0.60 -0.09
C ASN A 96 -12.94 0.61 0.37
N PHE A 97 -11.74 0.79 -0.20
CA PHE A 97 -10.86 1.91 0.12
C PHE A 97 -11.51 3.25 -0.19
N TYR A 98 -12.09 3.41 -1.39
CA TYR A 98 -12.82 4.64 -1.74
C TYR A 98 -14.04 4.88 -0.85
N GLY A 99 -14.78 3.82 -0.49
CA GLY A 99 -15.90 3.91 0.44
C GLY A 99 -15.48 4.46 1.81
N THR A 100 -14.41 3.90 2.39
CA THR A 100 -13.86 4.36 3.67
C THR A 100 -13.34 5.80 3.58
N LEU A 101 -12.57 6.12 2.53
CA LEU A 101 -11.98 7.44 2.36
C LEU A 101 -13.05 8.53 2.20
N ALA A 102 -14.12 8.25 1.45
CA ALA A 102 -15.24 9.18 1.29
C ALA A 102 -15.90 9.53 2.64
N VAL A 103 -16.05 8.55 3.55
CA VAL A 103 -16.58 8.80 4.90
C VAL A 103 -15.63 9.69 5.71
N VAL A 104 -14.32 9.42 5.65
CA VAL A 104 -13.30 10.21 6.35
C VAL A 104 -13.27 11.65 5.85
N VAL A 105 -13.15 11.86 4.54
CA VAL A 105 -13.12 13.18 3.90
C VAL A 105 -14.35 14.01 4.29
N LYS A 106 -15.54 13.41 4.22
CA LYS A 106 -16.80 14.08 4.60
C LYS A 106 -16.84 14.45 6.08
N LYS A 107 -16.46 13.54 6.98
CA LYS A 107 -16.48 13.80 8.43
C LYS A 107 -15.45 14.83 8.86
N ALA A 108 -14.28 14.85 8.21
CA ALA A 108 -13.20 15.77 8.50
C ALA A 108 -13.35 17.14 7.80
N GLY A 109 -14.36 17.32 6.95
CA GLY A 109 -14.57 18.56 6.21
C GLY A 109 -13.46 18.89 5.20
N ILE A 110 -12.73 17.87 4.73
CA ILE A 110 -11.61 18.03 3.80
C ILE A 110 -12.15 18.36 2.40
N LYS A 111 -11.55 19.34 1.73
CA LYS A 111 -11.83 19.70 0.35
C LYS A 111 -10.52 19.75 -0.43
N ALA A 112 -10.54 19.25 -1.66
CA ALA A 112 -9.56 19.66 -2.66
C ALA A 112 -9.92 21.06 -3.15
N ASP A 113 -8.91 21.84 -3.51
CA ASP A 113 -9.01 23.15 -4.15
C ASP A 113 -9.64 23.07 -5.55
#